data_AF-A0A1X0UCS5-F1
#
_entry.id   AF-A0A1X0UCS5-F1
#
_cell.length_a   1.000
_cell.length_b   1.000
_cell.length_c   1.000
_cell.angle_alpha   90.00
_cell.angle_beta   90.00
_cell.angle_gamma   90.00
#
_symmetry.space_group_name_H-M   'P 1'
#
loop_
_entity.id
_entity.type
_entity.pdbx_description
1 polymer ?
#
loop_
_entity_poly.entity_id
_entity_poly.type
_entity_poly.pdbx_seq_one_letter_code
_entity_poly.pdbx_strand_id
1 'polypeptide(L)'
;MRGTAMTTQFSTNEEAFLQIGKDLWWAVLIRGIVAIVFGIVALAWPDVTVWALVVVFGAYAIVDGVSAIVRAARARKVESGWVWWMLGGFVSLGAGIVAFVWPNITALAVVFVIGIWAILGGILEIAGSVRLRRLDGATHWAALMVAGVLELIFGLILVFFPGSGILGIVWLVGVFALLFGIAFVVSAFQLRSMAKKAGMI
;
A
#
# COMPACT_ATOMS: atom_id res chain seq x y z
N MET A 1 -50.69 -6.27 -2.60
CA MET A 1 -49.90 -6.18 -3.85
C MET A 1 -48.57 -5.44 -3.61
N ARG A 2 -47.59 -6.03 -2.89
CA ARG A 2 -46.29 -5.40 -2.56
C ARG A 2 -45.07 -6.34 -2.76
N GLY A 3 -45.21 -7.40 -3.56
CA GLY A 3 -44.19 -8.47 -3.66
C GLY A 3 -43.32 -8.46 -4.92
N THR A 4 -43.69 -7.73 -5.99
CA THR A 4 -43.07 -7.89 -7.31
C THR A 4 -41.87 -6.99 -7.60
N ALA A 5 -41.68 -5.89 -6.85
CA ALA A 5 -40.56 -4.97 -7.12
C ALA A 5 -39.20 -5.48 -6.57
N MET A 6 -39.22 -6.33 -5.55
CA MET A 6 -38.00 -6.76 -4.86
C MET A 6 -37.21 -7.83 -5.63
N THR A 7 -37.88 -8.68 -6.40
CA THR A 7 -37.26 -9.76 -7.18
C THR A 7 -36.59 -9.26 -8.47
N THR A 8 -37.16 -8.26 -9.14
CA THR A 8 -36.61 -7.69 -10.38
C THR A 8 -35.33 -6.88 -10.12
N GLN A 9 -35.28 -6.15 -8.99
CA GLN A 9 -34.11 -5.36 -8.63
C GLN A 9 -32.92 -6.24 -8.18
N PHE A 10 -33.19 -7.41 -7.61
CA PHE A 10 -32.16 -8.40 -7.25
C PHE A 10 -31.48 -8.99 -8.50
N SER A 11 -32.25 -9.43 -9.50
CA SER A 11 -31.69 -10.01 -10.73
C SER A 11 -30.87 -9.00 -11.53
N THR A 12 -31.29 -7.74 -11.59
CA THR A 12 -30.58 -6.70 -12.34
C THR A 12 -29.23 -6.35 -11.70
N ASN A 13 -29.16 -6.29 -10.37
CA ASN A 13 -27.89 -6.08 -9.66
C ASN A 13 -26.97 -7.29 -9.80
N GLU A 14 -27.52 -8.50 -9.70
CA GLU A 14 -26.77 -9.75 -9.86
C GLU A 14 -26.17 -9.87 -11.26
N GLU A 15 -26.94 -9.57 -12.31
CA GLU A 15 -26.46 -9.51 -13.70
C GLU A 15 -25.37 -8.45 -13.90
N ALA A 16 -25.51 -7.25 -13.30
CA ALA A 16 -24.50 -6.20 -13.37
C ALA A 16 -23.19 -6.60 -12.64
N PHE A 17 -23.28 -7.20 -11.45
CA PHE A 17 -22.12 -7.73 -10.72
C PHE A 17 -21.40 -8.83 -11.52
N LEU A 18 -22.18 -9.67 -12.18
CA LEU A 18 -21.69 -10.76 -13.02
C LEU A 18 -21.03 -10.25 -14.32
N GLN A 19 -21.56 -9.19 -14.94
CA GLN A 19 -20.94 -8.48 -16.07
C GLN A 19 -19.62 -7.81 -15.67
N ILE A 20 -19.59 -7.11 -14.55
CA ILE A 20 -18.38 -6.50 -13.98
C ILE A 20 -17.35 -7.60 -13.68
N GLY A 21 -17.74 -8.73 -13.08
CA GLY A 21 -16.85 -9.86 -12.83
C GLY A 21 -16.23 -10.48 -14.09
N LYS A 22 -16.99 -10.52 -15.20
CA LYS A 22 -16.54 -11.02 -16.51
C LYS A 22 -15.50 -10.09 -17.17
N ASP A 23 -15.63 -8.78 -17.01
CA ASP A 23 -14.66 -7.83 -17.57
C ASP A 23 -13.45 -7.61 -16.67
N LEU A 24 -13.48 -8.09 -15.42
CA LEU A 24 -12.36 -7.92 -14.48
C LEU A 24 -11.49 -9.16 -14.26
N TRP A 25 -11.94 -10.39 -14.59
CA TRP A 25 -11.13 -11.59 -14.29
C TRP A 25 -9.73 -11.55 -14.95
N TRP A 26 -9.62 -11.03 -16.17
CA TRP A 26 -8.34 -10.89 -16.87
C TRP A 26 -7.45 -9.84 -16.22
N ALA A 27 -8.02 -8.73 -15.75
CA ALA A 27 -7.29 -7.68 -15.04
C ALA A 27 -6.76 -8.20 -13.69
N VAL A 28 -7.55 -8.99 -12.96
CA VAL A 28 -7.13 -9.65 -11.72
C VAL A 28 -6.01 -10.66 -11.98
N LEU A 29 -6.11 -11.45 -13.07
CA LEU A 29 -5.09 -12.41 -13.45
C LEU A 29 -3.76 -11.73 -13.78
N ILE A 30 -3.78 -10.70 -14.64
CA ILE A 30 -2.57 -9.94 -15.00
C ILE A 30 -1.95 -9.33 -13.75
N ARG A 31 -2.75 -8.72 -12.88
CA ARG A 31 -2.28 -8.16 -11.61
C ARG A 31 -1.61 -9.22 -10.74
N GLY A 32 -2.18 -10.42 -10.65
CA GLY A 32 -1.60 -11.54 -9.92
C GLY A 32 -0.26 -12.00 -10.49
N ILE A 33 -0.17 -12.17 -11.82
CA ILE A 33 1.07 -12.54 -12.51
C ILE A 33 2.16 -11.47 -12.30
N VAL A 34 1.82 -10.20 -12.47
CA VAL A 34 2.75 -9.07 -12.24
C VAL A 34 3.25 -9.06 -10.79
N ALA A 35 2.37 -9.29 -9.82
CA ALA A 35 2.75 -9.35 -8.41
C ALA A 35 3.70 -10.53 -8.12
N ILE A 36 3.48 -11.70 -8.73
CA ILE A 36 4.37 -12.87 -8.61
C ILE A 36 5.75 -12.55 -9.20
N VAL A 37 5.79 -12.01 -10.43
CA VAL A 37 7.06 -11.66 -11.10
C VAL A 37 7.80 -10.62 -10.27
N PHE A 38 7.11 -9.58 -9.78
CA PHE A 38 7.69 -8.58 -8.90
C PHE A 38 8.25 -9.22 -7.62
N GLY A 39 7.49 -10.11 -6.97
CA GLY A 39 7.94 -10.82 -5.77
C GLY A 39 9.19 -11.68 -6.03
N ILE A 40 9.26 -12.38 -7.16
CA ILE A 40 10.45 -13.15 -7.54
C ILE A 40 11.66 -12.23 -7.73
N VAL A 41 11.50 -11.13 -8.48
CA VAL A 41 12.58 -10.16 -8.72
C VAL A 41 13.03 -9.50 -7.42
N ALA A 42 12.11 -9.16 -6.53
CA ALA A 42 12.40 -8.60 -5.21
C ALA A 42 13.27 -9.52 -4.35
N LEU A 43 13.00 -10.82 -4.38
CA LEU A 43 13.75 -11.80 -3.59
C LEU A 43 15.08 -12.18 -4.25
N ALA A 44 15.12 -12.30 -5.58
CA ALA A 44 16.32 -12.71 -6.30
C ALA A 44 17.34 -11.57 -6.47
N TRP A 45 16.87 -10.34 -6.69
CA TRP A 45 17.70 -9.14 -6.90
C TRP A 45 17.19 -7.97 -6.05
N PRO A 46 17.47 -8.00 -4.72
CA PRO A 46 17.01 -6.95 -3.83
C PRO A 46 17.58 -5.57 -4.21
N ASP A 47 18.86 -5.49 -4.60
CA ASP A 47 19.50 -4.22 -4.97
C ASP A 47 18.83 -3.56 -6.19
N VAL A 48 18.53 -4.37 -7.22
CA VAL A 48 17.82 -3.91 -8.42
C VAL A 48 16.42 -3.43 -8.07
N THR A 49 15.75 -4.13 -7.15
CA THR A 49 14.40 -3.79 -6.70
C THR A 49 14.39 -2.48 -5.92
N VAL A 50 15.35 -2.28 -5.00
CA VAL A 50 15.51 -1.00 -4.28
C VAL A 50 15.73 0.14 -5.26
N TRP A 51 16.65 -0.04 -6.22
CA TRP A 51 16.95 0.98 -7.21
C TRP A 51 15.72 1.32 -8.07
N ALA A 52 14.98 0.31 -8.54
CA ALA A 52 13.75 0.50 -9.30
C ALA A 52 12.69 1.25 -8.48
N LEU A 53 12.50 0.89 -7.20
CA LEU A 53 11.57 1.58 -6.31
C LEU A 53 11.96 3.05 -6.10
N VAL A 54 13.25 3.33 -5.91
CA VAL A 54 13.74 4.71 -5.74
C VAL A 54 13.53 5.53 -7.01
N VAL A 55 13.77 4.96 -8.19
CA VAL A 55 13.53 5.61 -9.49
C VAL A 55 12.05 5.92 -9.69
N VAL A 56 11.17 4.94 -9.43
CA VAL A 56 9.71 5.12 -9.56
C VAL A 56 9.21 6.17 -8.56
N PHE A 57 9.68 6.11 -7.31
CA PHE A 57 9.38 7.12 -6.29
C PHE A 57 9.86 8.51 -6.72
N GLY A 58 11.08 8.63 -7.23
CA GLY A 58 11.64 9.89 -7.70
C GLY A 58 10.83 10.50 -8.83
N ALA A 59 10.45 9.68 -9.83
CA ALA A 59 9.59 10.11 -10.93
C ALA A 59 8.22 10.59 -10.43
N TYR A 60 7.60 9.82 -9.53
CA TYR A 60 6.32 10.18 -8.90
C TYR A 60 6.43 11.50 -8.13
N ALA A 61 7.45 11.67 -7.29
CA ALA A 61 7.67 12.87 -6.47
C ALA A 61 7.87 14.13 -7.33
N ILE A 62 8.55 14.01 -8.48
CA ILE A 62 8.65 15.11 -9.43
C ILE A 62 7.28 15.48 -10.00
N VAL A 63 6.50 14.50 -10.47
CA VAL A 63 5.17 14.73 -11.05
C VAL A 63 4.22 15.32 -10.02
N ASP A 64 4.23 14.81 -8.79
CA ASP A 64 3.46 15.31 -7.67
C ASP A 64 3.87 16.74 -7.31
N GLY A 65 5.17 17.01 -7.17
CA GLY A 65 5.69 18.34 -6.86
C GLY A 65 5.32 19.39 -7.91
N VAL A 66 5.47 19.08 -9.19
CA VAL A 66 5.02 19.95 -10.30
C VAL A 66 3.52 20.17 -10.24
N SER A 67 2.74 19.11 -10.04
CA SER A 67 1.27 19.20 -9.95
C SER A 67 0.83 20.07 -8.77
N ALA A 68 1.46 19.93 -7.61
CA ALA A 68 1.21 20.74 -6.43
C ALA A 68 1.55 22.22 -6.68
N ILE A 69 2.70 22.54 -7.30
CA ILE A 69 3.07 23.91 -7.64
C ILE A 69 2.06 24.53 -8.63
N VAL A 70 1.62 23.78 -9.65
CA VAL A 70 0.63 24.26 -10.64
C VAL A 70 -0.74 24.49 -10.00
N ARG A 71 -1.23 23.51 -9.22
CA ARG A 71 -2.49 23.62 -8.48
C ARG A 71 -2.48 24.79 -7.55
N ALA A 72 -1.37 24.93 -6.84
CA ALA A 72 -1.13 26.08 -6.03
C ALA A 72 -1.30 27.31 -6.95
N ALA A 73 -0.42 27.56 -7.93
CA ALA A 73 -0.39 28.83 -8.67
C ALA A 73 -1.77 29.29 -9.17
N ARG A 74 -2.67 28.35 -9.50
CA ARG A 74 -4.08 28.58 -9.83
C ARG A 74 -4.97 28.96 -8.64
N ALA A 75 -4.81 28.31 -7.48
CA ALA A 75 -5.55 28.57 -6.24
C ALA A 75 -5.13 29.85 -5.49
N ARG A 76 -4.04 30.51 -5.90
CA ARG A 76 -3.48 31.72 -5.25
C ARG A 76 -4.49 32.84 -4.99
N LYS A 77 -5.54 32.95 -5.82
CA LYS A 77 -6.57 34.01 -5.70
C LYS A 77 -7.84 33.57 -4.95
N VAL A 78 -7.96 32.29 -4.60
CA VAL A 78 -9.21 31.68 -4.11
C VAL A 78 -9.03 31.05 -2.72
N GLU A 79 -7.86 30.50 -2.41
CA GLU A 79 -7.60 29.83 -1.14
C GLU A 79 -6.44 30.45 -0.34
N SER A 80 -6.69 30.68 0.96
CA SER A 80 -5.68 31.13 1.92
C SER A 80 -4.55 30.11 2.15
N GLY A 81 -4.80 28.82 1.89
CA GLY A 81 -3.83 27.74 2.07
C GLY A 81 -2.79 27.57 0.95
N TRP A 82 -2.84 28.41 -0.10
CA TRP A 82 -2.02 28.28 -1.31
C TRP A 82 -0.51 28.06 -1.06
N VAL A 83 0.04 28.79 -0.09
CA VAL A 83 1.48 28.78 0.21
C VAL A 83 1.93 27.41 0.69
N TRP A 84 1.10 26.70 1.48
CA TRP A 84 1.42 25.35 1.97
C TRP A 84 1.51 24.33 0.84
N TRP A 85 0.59 24.40 -0.13
CA TRP A 85 0.62 23.55 -1.33
C TRP A 85 1.85 23.83 -2.19
N MET A 86 2.25 25.11 -2.32
CA MET A 86 3.44 25.48 -3.07
C MET A 86 4.73 25.00 -2.39
N LEU A 87 4.85 25.20 -1.08
CA LEU A 87 5.99 24.70 -0.29
C LEU A 87 6.07 23.17 -0.36
N GLY A 88 4.94 22.47 -0.16
CA GLY A 88 4.86 21.02 -0.30
C GLY A 88 5.31 20.55 -1.69
N GLY A 89 4.91 21.28 -2.74
CA GLY A 89 5.34 20.98 -4.11
C GLY A 89 6.84 21.12 -4.34
N PHE A 90 7.48 22.16 -3.80
CA PHE A 90 8.95 22.31 -3.87
C PHE A 90 9.68 21.24 -3.08
N VAL A 91 9.17 20.87 -1.89
CA VAL A 91 9.73 19.78 -1.09
C VAL A 91 9.63 18.45 -1.85
N SER A 92 8.47 18.16 -2.45
CA SER A 92 8.24 16.94 -3.24
C SER A 92 9.15 16.88 -4.47
N LEU A 93 9.27 18.00 -5.20
CA LEU A 93 10.18 18.10 -6.34
C LEU A 93 11.66 17.89 -5.93
N GLY A 94 12.09 18.53 -4.83
CA GLY A 94 13.43 18.35 -4.28
C GLY A 94 13.70 16.92 -3.85
N ALA A 95 12.73 16.27 -3.19
CA ALA A 95 12.82 14.87 -2.81
C ALA A 95 12.98 13.95 -4.05
N GLY A 96 12.24 14.25 -5.13
CA GLY A 96 12.38 13.55 -6.40
C GLY A 96 13.77 13.68 -7.03
N ILE A 97 14.34 14.89 -7.02
CA ILE A 97 15.71 15.12 -7.51
C ILE A 97 16.74 14.37 -6.66
N VAL A 98 16.61 14.43 -5.32
CA VAL A 98 17.49 13.70 -4.39
C VAL A 98 17.41 12.19 -4.62
N ALA A 99 16.22 11.65 -4.90
CA ALA A 99 16.03 10.24 -5.23
C ALA A 99 16.85 9.79 -6.44
N PHE A 100 16.96 10.63 -7.48
CA PHE A 100 17.75 10.30 -8.66
C PHE A 100 19.25 10.50 -8.47
N VAL A 101 19.66 11.55 -7.76
CA VAL A 101 21.08 11.89 -7.59
C VAL A 101 21.75 11.00 -6.54
N TRP A 102 21.04 10.67 -5.45
CA TRP A 102 21.55 9.89 -4.33
C TRP A 102 20.60 8.75 -3.94
N PRO A 103 20.44 7.73 -4.79
CA PRO A 103 19.46 6.67 -4.56
C PRO A 103 19.68 5.91 -3.24
N ASN A 104 20.95 5.71 -2.84
CA ASN A 104 21.28 5.07 -1.57
C ASN A 104 20.84 5.90 -0.35
N ILE A 105 21.01 7.23 -0.41
CA ILE A 105 20.59 8.13 0.68
C ILE A 105 19.06 8.15 0.76
N THR A 106 18.37 8.16 -0.38
CA THR A 106 16.91 8.10 -0.42
C THR A 106 16.37 6.79 0.12
N ALA A 107 16.98 5.65 -0.24
CA ALA A 107 16.60 4.36 0.33
C ALA A 107 16.76 4.35 1.85
N LEU A 108 17.88 4.86 2.38
CA LEU A 108 18.10 4.98 3.82
C LEU A 108 17.07 5.92 4.47
N ALA A 109 16.80 7.07 3.86
CA ALA A 109 15.82 8.03 4.38
C ALA A 109 14.43 7.40 4.50
N VAL A 110 14.00 6.63 3.50
CA VAL A 110 12.73 5.88 3.54
C VAL A 110 12.73 4.88 4.69
N VAL A 111 13.83 4.13 4.90
CA VAL A 111 13.94 3.17 6.02
C VAL A 111 13.88 3.87 7.37
N PHE A 112 14.52 5.03 7.54
CA PHE A 112 14.40 5.80 8.77
C PHE A 112 12.98 6.30 9.00
N VAL A 113 12.30 6.79 7.97
CA VAL A 113 10.90 7.23 8.08
C VAL A 113 10.01 6.07 8.52
N ILE A 114 10.15 4.90 7.89
CA ILE A 114 9.39 3.70 8.27
C ILE A 114 9.75 3.27 9.70
N GLY A 115 11.04 3.27 10.06
CA GLY A 115 11.52 2.88 11.39
C GLY A 115 11.01 3.79 12.50
N ILE A 116 11.08 5.11 12.31
CA ILE A 116 10.55 6.10 13.25
C ILE A 116 9.04 5.96 13.36
N TRP A 117 8.33 5.79 12.24
CA TRP A 117 6.89 5.56 12.24
C TRP A 117 6.52 4.31 13.05
N ALA A 118 7.20 3.19 12.81
CA ALA A 118 6.99 1.94 13.54
C ALA A 118 7.31 2.04 15.04
N ILE A 119 8.35 2.80 15.42
CA ILE A 119 8.63 3.10 16.83
C ILE A 119 7.46 3.85 17.47
N LEU A 120 6.99 4.91 16.81
CA LEU A 120 5.87 5.71 17.31
C LEU A 120 4.58 4.88 17.37
N GLY A 121 4.29 4.12 16.32
CA GLY A 121 3.16 3.18 16.23
C GLY A 121 3.19 2.16 17.37
N GLY A 122 4.30 1.45 17.52
CA GLY A 122 4.48 0.45 18.57
C GLY A 122 4.32 1.03 19.98
N ILE A 123 4.84 2.23 20.24
CA ILE A 123 4.63 2.93 21.52
C ILE A 123 3.14 3.22 21.75
N LEU A 124 2.44 3.72 20.73
CA LEU A 124 1.01 4.02 20.81
C LEU A 124 0.16 2.76 20.98
N GLU A 125 0.49 1.67 20.29
CA GLU A 125 -0.16 0.36 20.45
C GLU A 125 0.06 -0.21 21.84
N ILE A 126 1.30 -0.19 22.36
CA ILE A 126 1.60 -0.61 23.73
C ILE A 126 0.77 0.22 24.73
N ALA A 127 0.76 1.54 24.59
CA ALA A 127 -0.05 2.42 25.44
C ALA A 127 -1.55 2.11 25.33
N GLY A 128 -2.05 1.86 24.11
CA GLY A 128 -3.42 1.46 23.83
C GLY A 128 -3.78 0.12 24.47
N SER A 129 -2.89 -0.87 24.42
CA SER A 129 -3.11 -2.20 25.00
C SER A 129 -3.23 -2.16 26.52
N VAL A 130 -2.43 -1.33 27.20
CA VAL A 130 -2.51 -1.13 28.65
C VAL A 130 -3.84 -0.50 29.04
N ARG A 131 -4.35 0.44 28.23
CA ARG A 131 -5.67 1.06 28.45
C ARG A 131 -6.79 0.05 28.21
N LEU A 132 -6.69 -0.74 27.13
CA LEU A 132 -7.66 -1.76 26.77
C LEU A 132 -7.75 -2.87 27.82
N ARG A 133 -6.64 -3.23 28.48
CA ARG A 133 -6.62 -4.19 29.60
C ARG A 133 -7.46 -3.74 30.80
N ARG A 134 -7.73 -2.44 30.95
CA ARG A 134 -8.55 -1.90 32.05
C ARG A 134 -10.05 -1.93 31.76
N LEU A 135 -10.45 -2.31 30.54
CA LEU A 135 -11.84 -2.47 30.15
C LEU A 135 -12.27 -3.92 30.36
N ASP A 136 -13.37 -4.13 31.08
CA ASP A 136 -13.92 -5.46 31.33
C ASP A 136 -14.31 -6.15 30.02
N GLY A 137 -13.90 -7.41 29.85
CA GLY A 137 -14.24 -8.24 28.68
C GLY A 137 -13.35 -8.06 27.44
N ALA A 138 -12.30 -7.23 27.49
CA ALA A 138 -11.42 -7.03 26.33
C ALA A 138 -10.50 -8.25 26.10
N THR A 139 -10.86 -9.21 25.23
CA THR A 139 -10.02 -10.39 24.97
C THR A 139 -8.76 -10.08 24.13
N HIS A 140 -8.76 -8.96 23.40
CA HIS A 140 -7.73 -8.64 22.39
C HIS A 140 -6.55 -7.81 22.93
N TRP A 141 -6.52 -7.44 24.22
CA TRP A 141 -5.45 -6.59 24.78
C TRP A 141 -4.07 -7.22 24.66
N ALA A 142 -3.97 -8.54 24.85
CA ALA A 142 -2.70 -9.27 24.80
C ALA A 142 -2.15 -9.31 23.37
N ALA A 143 -3.01 -9.54 22.38
CA ALA A 143 -2.62 -9.51 20.97
C ALA A 143 -2.12 -8.12 20.55
N LEU A 144 -2.81 -7.06 20.99
CA LEU A 144 -2.43 -5.68 20.70
C LEU A 144 -1.12 -5.28 21.39
N MET A 145 -0.87 -5.76 22.61
CA MET A 145 0.42 -5.58 23.29
C MET A 145 1.56 -6.27 22.52
N VAL A 146 1.36 -7.52 22.10
CA VAL A 146 2.36 -8.26 21.34
C VAL A 146 2.63 -7.58 20.00
N ALA A 147 1.58 -7.15 19.28
CA ALA A 147 1.71 -6.39 18.04
C ALA A 147 2.56 -5.12 18.25
N GLY A 148 2.22 -4.30 19.25
CA GLY A 148 2.96 -3.07 19.52
C GLY A 148 4.42 -3.29 19.92
N VAL A 149 4.72 -4.34 20.70
CA VAL A 149 6.10 -4.72 21.02
C VAL A 149 6.87 -5.16 19.78
N LEU A 150 6.25 -5.98 18.92
CA LEU A 150 6.86 -6.42 17.67
C LEU A 150 7.10 -5.25 16.72
N GLU A 151 6.14 -4.33 16.60
CA GLU A 151 6.27 -3.12 15.77
C GLU A 151 7.38 -2.20 16.29
N LEU A 152 7.47 -2.01 17.61
CA LEU A 152 8.53 -1.22 18.24
C LEU A 152 9.90 -1.85 17.98
N ILE A 153 10.05 -3.17 18.17
CA ILE A 153 11.30 -3.89 17.89
C ILE A 153 11.66 -3.76 16.41
N PHE A 154 10.69 -3.93 15.51
CA PHE A 154 10.88 -3.77 14.08
C PHE A 154 11.39 -2.36 13.75
N GLY A 155 10.76 -1.32 14.30
CA GLY A 155 11.18 0.06 14.11
C GLY A 155 12.59 0.34 14.64
N LEU A 156 12.94 -0.20 15.82
CA LEU A 156 14.29 -0.11 16.38
C LEU A 156 15.33 -0.80 15.48
N ILE A 157 15.03 -1.98 14.94
CA ILE A 157 15.91 -2.68 14.00
C ILE A 157 16.16 -1.83 12.76
N LEU A 158 15.12 -1.22 12.19
CA LEU A 158 15.26 -0.35 11.01
C LEU A 158 16.13 0.89 11.27
N VAL A 159 16.01 1.50 12.44
CA VAL A 159 16.76 2.72 12.79
C VAL A 159 18.22 2.41 13.15
N PHE A 160 18.47 1.35 13.93
CA PHE A 160 19.82 1.02 14.38
C PHE A 160 20.61 0.17 13.39
N PHE A 161 19.92 -0.58 12.51
CA PHE A 161 20.53 -1.41 11.47
C PHE A 161 19.89 -1.12 10.10
N PRO A 162 20.04 0.11 9.57
CA PRO A 162 19.30 0.53 8.37
C PRO A 162 19.70 -0.24 7.11
N GLY A 163 20.95 -0.70 7.01
CA GLY A 163 21.43 -1.51 5.88
C GLY A 163 20.70 -2.86 5.78
N SER A 164 20.59 -3.60 6.88
CA SER A 164 19.79 -4.83 6.92
C SER A 164 18.29 -4.54 6.89
N GLY A 165 17.87 -3.38 7.39
CA GLY A 165 16.48 -2.92 7.33
C GLY A 165 15.97 -2.76 5.89
N ILE A 166 16.77 -2.21 4.98
CA ILE A 166 16.45 -2.14 3.55
C ILE A 166 16.16 -3.54 2.99
N LEU A 167 17.09 -4.48 3.18
CA LEU A 167 16.94 -5.85 2.68
C LEU A 167 15.75 -6.57 3.32
N GLY A 168 15.55 -6.39 4.63
CA GLY A 168 14.44 -6.96 5.37
C GLY A 168 13.09 -6.49 4.83
N ILE A 169 12.94 -5.19 4.55
CA ILE A 169 11.73 -4.63 3.94
C ILE A 169 11.52 -5.21 2.54
N VAL A 170 12.57 -5.28 1.71
CA VAL A 170 12.46 -5.83 0.34
C VAL A 170 12.04 -7.28 0.36
N TRP A 171 12.62 -8.10 1.24
CA TRP A 171 12.23 -9.49 1.40
C TRP A 171 10.81 -9.65 1.91
N LEU A 172 10.42 -8.86 2.91
CA LEU A 172 9.05 -8.85 3.43
C LEU A 172 8.07 -8.53 2.31
N VAL A 173 8.30 -7.44 1.57
CA VAL A 173 7.48 -7.01 0.44
C VAL A 173 7.47 -8.08 -0.66
N GLY A 174 8.61 -8.70 -0.98
CA GLY A 174 8.71 -9.76 -1.98
C GLY A 174 7.90 -11.00 -1.63
N VAL A 175 7.99 -11.47 -0.37
CA VAL A 175 7.18 -12.59 0.14
C VAL A 175 5.69 -12.25 0.10
N PHE A 176 5.30 -11.06 0.58
CA PHE A 176 3.91 -10.64 0.51
C PHE A 176 3.40 -10.53 -0.93
N ALA A 177 4.20 -9.98 -1.84
CA ALA A 177 3.86 -9.89 -3.26
C ALA A 177 3.62 -11.28 -3.88
N LEU A 178 4.41 -12.30 -3.51
CA LEU A 178 4.17 -13.68 -3.93
C LEU A 178 2.86 -14.23 -3.36
N LEU A 179 2.64 -14.09 -2.05
CA LEU A 179 1.43 -14.62 -1.40
C LEU A 179 0.16 -13.98 -1.99
N PHE A 180 0.14 -12.65 -2.10
CA PHE A 180 -0.99 -11.93 -2.71
C PHE A 180 -1.11 -12.22 -4.20
N GLY A 181 0.00 -12.34 -4.93
CA GLY A 181 0.00 -12.67 -6.35
C GLY A 181 -0.63 -14.04 -6.61
N ILE A 182 -0.24 -15.06 -5.84
CA ILE A 182 -0.85 -16.40 -5.89
C ILE A 182 -2.34 -16.31 -5.56
N ALA A 183 -2.71 -15.60 -4.50
CA ALA A 183 -4.11 -15.42 -4.13
C ALA A 183 -4.93 -14.77 -5.27
N PHE A 184 -4.41 -13.73 -5.93
CA PHE A 184 -5.09 -13.09 -7.07
C PHE A 184 -5.22 -14.01 -8.28
N VAL A 185 -4.18 -14.79 -8.61
CA VAL A 185 -4.27 -15.78 -9.69
C VAL A 185 -5.37 -16.80 -9.39
N VAL A 186 -5.42 -17.31 -8.16
CA VAL A 186 -6.47 -18.23 -7.71
C VAL A 186 -7.86 -17.59 -7.80
N SER A 187 -8.02 -16.35 -7.31
CA SER A 187 -9.29 -15.61 -7.39
C SER A 187 -9.73 -15.35 -8.84
N ALA A 188 -8.79 -15.07 -9.75
CA ALA A 188 -9.11 -14.88 -11.16
C ALA A 188 -9.68 -16.15 -11.80
N PHE A 189 -9.12 -17.32 -11.48
CA PHE A 189 -9.66 -18.59 -11.95
C PHE A 189 -11.02 -18.93 -11.32
N GLN A 190 -11.24 -18.56 -10.06
CA GLN A 190 -12.55 -18.71 -9.41
C GLN A 190 -13.61 -17.82 -10.10
N LEU A 191 -13.29 -16.55 -10.37
CA LEU A 191 -14.16 -15.62 -11.11
C LEU A 191 -14.51 -16.18 -12.50
N ARG A 192 -13.51 -16.69 -13.24
CA ARG A 192 -13.71 -17.31 -14.55
C ARG A 192 -14.61 -18.55 -14.46
N SER A 193 -14.43 -19.40 -13.44
CA SER A 193 -15.24 -20.61 -13.24
C SER A 193 -16.70 -20.27 -12.92
N MET A 194 -16.93 -19.25 -12.09
CA MET A 194 -18.27 -18.76 -11.77
C MET A 194 -18.98 -18.17 -12.98
N ALA A 195 -18.29 -17.34 -13.76
CA ALA A 195 -18.84 -16.75 -14.99
C ALA A 195 -19.18 -17.81 -16.05
N LYS A 196 -18.37 -18.87 -16.15
CA LYS A 196 -18.66 -20.02 -17.02
C LYS A 196 -19.89 -20.81 -16.56
N LYS A 197 -20.03 -21.06 -15.25
CA LYS A 197 -21.22 -21.75 -14.68
C LYS A 197 -22.50 -20.95 -14.89
N ALA A 198 -22.43 -19.63 -14.90
CA ALA A 198 -23.54 -18.74 -15.18
C ALA A 198 -23.89 -18.63 -16.68
N GLY A 199 -23.17 -19.32 -17.58
CA GLY A 199 -23.43 -19.31 -19.01
C GLY A 199 -23.08 -17.98 -19.72
N MET A 200 -22.29 -17.12 -19.08
CA MET A 200 -21.94 -15.80 -19.62
C MET A 200 -20.70 -15.80 -20.51
N ILE A 201 -19.91 -16.89 -20.48
CA ILE A 201 -18.70 -17.16 -21.28
C ILE A 201 -18.52 -18.65 -21.52
#